data_AF-A0A7Y5VAF4-F1
#
_entry.id   AF-A0A7Y5VAF4-F1
#
_cell.length_a   1.000
_cell.length_b   1.000
_cell.length_c   1.000
_cell.angle_alpha   90.00
_cell.angle_beta   90.00
_cell.angle_gamma   90.00
#
_symmetry.space_group_name_H-M   'P 1'
#
loop_
_entity.id
_entity.type
_entity.pdbx_description
1 polymer ?
#
loop_
_entity_poly.entity_id
_entity_poly.type
_entity_poly.pdbx_seq_one_letter_code
_entity_poly.pdbx_strand_id
1 'polypeptide(L)'
;VGDGPLVLARLAGNEPLVAAQRRELATLGDVAAVDGDVWARLRAIEPPGATVVRVSTLPVALPALLGDALAPQALASRTFLHATLSRGVIRCILPPETLGVLTALIARTRAHFAAPRTWIWEKLPPERWGELAPSPTDDRLSRRTRDAFDPMHILNRGIFGEGAA
;
A
#
# COMPACT_ATOMS: atom_id res chain seq x y z
N VAL A 1 15.20 12.13 -15.50
CA VAL A 1 14.26 12.07 -14.35
C VAL A 1 14.01 10.60 -14.08
N GLY A 2 14.52 10.04 -12.98
CA GLY A 2 14.27 8.62 -12.65
C GLY A 2 15.35 7.89 -11.86
N ASP A 3 16.57 8.41 -11.78
CA ASP A 3 17.69 7.70 -11.13
C ASP A 3 17.73 7.89 -9.60
N GLY A 4 16.76 8.59 -9.03
CA GLY A 4 16.69 8.91 -7.61
C GLY A 4 15.26 9.04 -7.09
N PRO A 5 15.08 9.20 -5.76
CA PRO A 5 13.76 9.36 -5.16
C PRO A 5 13.07 10.62 -5.70
N LEU A 6 11.78 10.50 -6.03
CA LEU A 6 10.96 11.59 -6.54
C LEU A 6 9.82 11.90 -5.55
N VAL A 7 9.56 13.20 -5.35
CA VAL A 7 8.40 13.68 -4.59
C VAL A 7 7.43 14.30 -5.56
N LEU A 8 6.21 13.76 -5.62
CA LEU A 8 5.12 14.34 -6.39
C LEU A 8 4.22 15.14 -5.45
N ALA A 9 4.12 16.45 -5.67
CA ALA A 9 3.30 17.35 -4.89
C ALA A 9 2.22 17.99 -5.77
N ARG A 10 0.98 18.04 -5.26
CA ARG A 10 -0.10 18.83 -5.87
C ARG A 10 -0.19 20.17 -5.15
N LEU A 11 0.10 21.24 -5.87
CA LEU A 11 -0.04 22.60 -5.37
C LEU A 11 -1.46 23.12 -5.63
N ALA A 12 -1.98 23.93 -4.72
CA ALA A 12 -3.34 24.47 -4.81
C ALA A 12 -3.42 25.82 -4.11
N GLY A 13 -4.25 26.72 -4.65
CA GLY A 13 -4.40 28.08 -4.18
C GLY A 13 -4.44 29.08 -5.33
N ASN A 14 -4.31 30.37 -4.98
CA ASN A 14 -4.05 31.41 -5.96
C ASN A 14 -2.58 31.39 -6.41
N GLU A 15 -2.28 32.15 -7.46
CA GLU A 15 -0.94 32.21 -8.07
C GLU A 15 0.17 32.57 -7.05
N PRO A 16 0.03 33.60 -6.18
CA PRO A 16 1.05 33.89 -5.17
C PRO A 16 1.32 32.73 -4.21
N LEU A 17 0.29 32.02 -3.76
CA LEU A 17 0.44 30.89 -2.85
C LEU A 17 1.12 29.70 -3.54
N VAL A 18 0.73 29.38 -4.77
CA VAL A 18 1.37 28.32 -5.57
C VAL A 18 2.85 28.64 -5.82
N ALA A 19 3.18 29.90 -6.11
CA ALA A 19 4.57 30.34 -6.26
C ALA A 19 5.37 30.20 -4.96
N ALA A 20 4.77 30.50 -3.80
CA ALA A 20 5.40 30.28 -2.50
C ALA A 20 5.63 28.79 -2.21
N GLN A 21 4.63 27.94 -2.41
CA GLN A 21 4.74 26.49 -2.23
C GLN A 21 5.82 25.88 -3.15
N ARG A 22 5.91 26.35 -4.41
CA ARG A 22 6.95 25.89 -5.35
C ARG A 22 8.36 26.25 -4.88
N ARG A 23 8.55 27.47 -4.34
CA ARG A 23 9.83 27.89 -3.78
C ARG A 23 10.24 27.06 -2.57
N GLU A 24 9.29 26.74 -1.69
CA GLU A 24 9.55 25.88 -0.54
C GLU A 24 10.00 24.49 -0.97
N LEU A 25 9.31 23.87 -1.95
CA LEU A 25 9.71 22.56 -2.48
C LEU A 25 11.07 22.60 -3.17
N ALA A 26 11.45 23.72 -3.79
CA ALA A 26 12.76 23.87 -4.43
C ALA A 26 13.93 23.84 -3.43
N THR A 27 13.67 23.98 -2.13
CA THR A 27 14.69 23.77 -1.09
C THR A 27 15.10 22.30 -0.93
N LEU A 28 14.26 21.37 -1.39
CA LEU A 28 14.51 19.93 -1.33
C LEU A 28 15.27 19.37 -2.53
N GLY A 29 15.33 20.12 -3.65
CA GLY A 29 15.99 19.71 -4.89
C GLY A 29 15.34 20.29 -6.14
N ASP A 30 15.63 19.67 -7.29
CA ASP A 30 15.11 20.11 -8.59
C ASP A 30 13.59 19.97 -8.69
N VAL A 31 12.91 21.06 -9.07
CA VAL A 31 11.44 21.10 -9.19
C VAL A 31 11.02 21.35 -10.63
N ALA A 32 10.35 20.35 -11.21
CA ALA A 32 9.73 20.43 -12.52
C ALA A 32 8.20 20.35 -12.40
N ALA A 33 7.50 21.10 -13.26
CA ALA A 33 6.08 20.89 -13.47
C ALA A 33 5.87 19.57 -14.24
N VAL A 34 4.77 18.88 -13.94
CA VAL A 34 4.38 17.65 -14.63
C VAL A 34 2.90 17.74 -15.00
N ASP A 35 2.50 16.98 -16.03
CA ASP A 35 1.12 16.93 -16.47
C ASP A 35 0.18 16.46 -15.34
N GLY A 36 -1.03 17.04 -15.31
CA GLY A 36 -2.02 16.72 -14.27
C GLY A 36 -2.50 15.26 -14.29
N ASP A 37 -2.34 14.58 -15.43
CA ASP A 37 -2.68 13.17 -15.63
C ASP A 37 -1.74 12.19 -14.90
N VAL A 38 -0.61 12.68 -14.37
CA VAL A 38 0.41 11.86 -13.69
C VAL A 38 -0.19 11.03 -12.55
N TRP A 39 -1.20 11.56 -11.86
CA TRP A 39 -1.90 10.87 -10.78
C TRP A 39 -2.79 9.74 -11.28
N ALA A 40 -3.34 9.85 -12.49
CA ALA A 40 -4.08 8.77 -13.12
C ALA A 40 -3.11 7.68 -13.58
N ARG A 41 -2.01 8.07 -14.23
CA ARG A 41 -0.94 7.15 -14.65
C ARG A 41 -0.32 6.39 -13.48
N LEU A 42 -0.01 7.07 -12.38
CA LEU A 42 0.54 6.43 -11.17
C LEU A 42 -0.43 5.41 -10.56
N ARG A 43 -1.74 5.68 -10.60
CA ARG A 43 -2.76 4.72 -10.12
C ARG A 43 -2.90 3.50 -11.03
N ALA A 44 -2.54 3.63 -12.31
CA ALA A 44 -2.65 2.57 -13.32
C ALA A 44 -1.31 1.83 -13.59
N ILE A 45 -0.26 2.11 -12.82
CA ILE A 45 1.10 1.57 -13.07
C ILE A 45 1.25 0.07 -12.79
N GLU A 46 0.21 -0.58 -12.26
CA GLU A 46 0.26 -1.99 -11.89
C GLU A 46 0.46 -2.92 -13.09
N PRO A 47 1.55 -3.69 -13.14
CA PRO A 47 1.71 -4.68 -14.19
C PRO A 47 0.70 -5.83 -14.05
N PRO A 48 0.40 -6.55 -15.14
CA PRO A 48 -0.39 -7.78 -15.10
C PRO A 48 0.21 -8.78 -14.10
N GLY A 49 -0.66 -9.43 -13.31
CA GLY A 49 -0.22 -10.41 -12.30
C GLY A 49 0.44 -9.81 -11.05
N ALA A 50 0.65 -8.49 -10.96
CA ALA A 50 1.27 -7.89 -9.79
C ALA A 50 0.51 -8.21 -8.49
N THR A 51 1.28 -8.44 -7.44
CA THR A 51 0.76 -8.39 -6.07
C THR A 51 0.79 -6.95 -5.59
N VAL A 52 -0.28 -6.52 -4.94
CA VAL A 52 -0.39 -5.18 -4.39
C VAL A 52 -0.73 -5.27 -2.91
N VAL A 53 0.13 -4.67 -2.09
CA VAL A 53 -0.12 -4.50 -0.66
C VAL A 53 -0.05 -3.03 -0.31
N ARG A 54 -0.99 -2.59 0.54
CA ARG A 54 -0.97 -1.30 1.17
C ARG A 54 -0.60 -1.47 2.64
N VAL A 55 0.42 -0.74 3.07
CA VAL A 55 0.80 -0.65 4.47
C VAL A 55 0.50 0.74 5.00
N SER A 56 -0.18 0.81 6.13
CA SER A 56 -0.49 2.05 6.83
C SER A 56 0.18 2.03 8.20
N THR A 57 0.75 3.16 8.59
CA THR A 57 1.39 3.42 9.89
C THR A 57 1.18 4.88 10.28
N LEU A 58 1.69 5.30 11.44
CA LEU A 58 1.77 6.72 11.79
C LEU A 58 2.71 7.45 10.82
N PRO A 59 2.39 8.67 10.35
CA PRO A 59 3.26 9.41 9.44
C PRO A 59 4.72 9.52 9.91
N VAL A 60 4.93 9.74 11.21
CA VAL A 60 6.27 9.83 11.84
C VAL A 60 7.06 8.52 11.81
N ALA A 61 6.37 7.38 11.71
CA ALA A 61 6.98 6.05 11.66
C ALA A 61 7.27 5.58 10.23
N LEU A 62 6.87 6.36 9.21
CA LEU A 62 7.04 6.00 7.81
C LEU A 62 8.51 5.90 7.37
N PRO A 63 9.45 6.78 7.80
CA PRO A 63 10.86 6.63 7.46
C PRO A 63 11.46 5.29 7.94
N ALA A 64 11.17 4.88 9.18
CA ALA A 64 11.60 3.59 9.70
C ALA A 64 10.99 2.42 8.93
N LEU A 65 9.72 2.53 8.52
CA LEU A 65 9.08 1.51 7.68
C LEU A 65 9.75 1.38 6.30
N LEU A 66 10.10 2.50 5.65
CA LEU A 66 10.82 2.47 4.38
C LEU A 66 12.24 1.92 4.53
N GLY A 67 12.95 2.28 5.61
CA GLY A 67 14.34 1.87 5.85
C GLY A 67 14.49 0.41 6.30
N ASP A 68 13.65 -0.05 7.23
CA ASP A 68 13.82 -1.36 7.88
C ASP A 68 13.04 -2.48 7.19
N ALA A 69 11.87 -2.13 6.67
CA ALA A 69 10.99 -3.08 6.02
C ALA A 69 11.22 -3.06 4.52
N LEU A 70 10.95 -1.93 3.88
CA LEU A 70 10.90 -1.86 2.42
C LEU A 70 12.22 -1.39 1.82
N ALA A 71 13.34 -1.76 2.44
CA ALA A 71 14.66 -1.35 2.02
C ALA A 71 14.86 -1.72 0.54
N PRO A 72 15.34 -0.79 -0.32
CA PRO A 72 15.48 -1.05 -1.75
C PRO A 72 16.28 -2.31 -2.08
N GLN A 73 17.32 -2.58 -1.29
CA GLN A 73 18.16 -3.78 -1.41
C GLN A 73 17.43 -5.10 -1.07
N ALA A 74 16.32 -5.03 -0.34
CA ALA A 74 15.50 -6.18 0.03
C ALA A 74 14.37 -6.45 -0.98
N LEU A 75 14.13 -5.52 -1.92
CA LEU A 75 13.06 -5.62 -2.91
C LEU A 75 13.66 -5.98 -4.28
N ALA A 76 13.02 -6.91 -4.99
CA ALA A 76 13.54 -7.29 -6.30
C ALA A 76 13.41 -6.17 -7.32
N SER A 77 14.18 -6.31 -8.41
CA SER A 77 14.00 -5.52 -9.63
C SER A 77 12.52 -5.49 -10.02
N ARG A 78 12.00 -4.30 -10.36
CA ARG A 78 10.59 -4.04 -10.74
C ARG A 78 9.59 -3.96 -9.59
N THR A 79 10.06 -3.74 -8.35
CA THR A 79 9.17 -3.31 -7.27
C THR A 79 8.89 -1.81 -7.41
N PHE A 80 7.62 -1.42 -7.33
CA PHE A 80 7.23 -0.02 -7.27
C PHE A 80 6.67 0.32 -5.90
N LEU A 81 7.17 1.41 -5.32
CA LEU A 81 6.68 1.96 -4.07
C LEU A 81 6.19 3.37 -4.31
N HIS A 82 5.01 3.70 -3.82
CA HIS A 82 4.62 5.10 -3.70
C HIS A 82 3.95 5.35 -2.35
N ALA A 83 4.37 6.43 -1.70
CA ALA A 83 3.96 6.77 -0.35
C ALA A 83 3.10 8.04 -0.33
N THR A 84 2.01 8.01 0.43
CA THR A 84 1.28 9.22 0.84
C THR A 84 1.78 9.61 2.22
N LEU A 85 2.84 10.44 2.25
CA LEU A 85 3.57 10.77 3.49
C LEU A 85 2.65 11.32 4.59
N SER A 86 1.76 12.24 4.25
CA SER A 86 0.82 12.87 5.19
C SER A 86 -0.16 11.90 5.84
N ARG A 87 -0.38 10.72 5.25
CA ARG A 87 -1.26 9.68 5.77
C ARG A 87 -0.52 8.49 6.35
N GLY A 88 0.81 8.46 6.27
CA GLY A 88 1.59 7.30 6.71
C GLY A 88 1.29 6.04 5.91
N VAL A 89 0.92 6.18 4.63
CA VAL A 89 0.52 5.06 3.76
C VAL A 89 1.58 4.81 2.71
N ILE A 90 1.96 3.56 2.50
CA ILE A 90 2.79 3.11 1.38
C ILE A 90 2.02 2.03 0.63
N ARG A 91 1.98 2.17 -0.70
CA ARG A 91 1.48 1.14 -1.59
C ARG A 91 2.67 0.51 -2.29
N CYS A 92 2.77 -0.80 -2.15
CA CYS A 92 3.83 -1.62 -2.70
C CYS A 92 3.24 -2.48 -3.81
N ILE A 93 3.78 -2.33 -5.01
CA ILE A 93 3.42 -3.11 -6.20
C ILE A 93 4.61 -4.01 -6.51
N LEU A 94 4.36 -5.30 -6.42
CA LEU A 94 5.38 -6.33 -6.33
C LEU A 94 5.18 -7.35 -7.45
N PRO A 95 6.25 -7.77 -8.13
CA PRO A 95 6.15 -8.87 -9.07
C PRO A 95 5.89 -10.19 -8.31
N PRO A 96 5.15 -11.16 -8.88
CA PRO A 96 4.71 -12.38 -8.17
C PRO A 96 5.81 -13.12 -7.40
N GLU A 97 7.01 -13.19 -7.97
CA GLU A 97 8.18 -13.87 -7.43
C GLU A 97 8.69 -13.26 -6.10
N THR A 98 8.31 -12.02 -5.77
CA THR A 98 8.72 -11.35 -4.53
C THR A 98 7.80 -11.59 -3.35
N LEU A 99 6.68 -12.28 -3.56
CA LEU A 99 5.66 -12.46 -2.52
C LEU A 99 6.19 -13.16 -1.26
N GLY A 100 7.05 -14.18 -1.42
CA GLY A 100 7.68 -14.87 -0.29
C GLY A 100 8.57 -13.95 0.54
N VAL A 101 9.35 -13.09 -0.12
CA VAL A 101 10.23 -12.11 0.55
C VAL A 101 9.41 -11.10 1.35
N LEU A 102 8.34 -10.56 0.74
CA LEU A 102 7.44 -9.63 1.43
C LEU A 102 6.78 -10.30 2.65
N THR A 103 6.36 -11.55 2.54
CA THR A 103 5.70 -12.26 3.63
C THR A 103 6.63 -12.42 4.84
N ALA A 104 7.88 -12.83 4.60
CA ALA A 104 8.90 -12.90 5.65
C ALA A 104 9.16 -11.52 6.30
N LEU A 105 9.17 -10.47 5.48
CA LEU A 105 9.33 -9.10 5.96
C LEU A 105 8.16 -8.62 6.81
N ILE A 106 6.92 -8.91 6.41
CA ILE A 106 5.72 -8.60 7.18
C ILE A 106 5.77 -9.31 8.54
N ALA A 107 6.17 -10.58 8.57
CA ALA A 107 6.32 -11.33 9.82
C ALA A 107 7.37 -10.68 10.74
N ARG A 108 8.55 -10.33 10.21
CA ARG A 108 9.62 -9.64 10.95
C ARG A 108 9.18 -8.28 11.50
N THR A 109 8.45 -7.51 10.69
CA THR A 109 7.99 -6.18 11.07
C THR A 109 6.85 -6.21 12.08
N ARG A 110 5.99 -7.23 12.05
CA ARG A 110 4.95 -7.44 13.08
C ARG A 110 5.56 -7.76 14.45
N ALA A 111 6.73 -8.39 14.49
CA ALA A 111 7.45 -8.63 15.74
C ALA A 111 8.06 -7.35 16.35
N HIS A 112 8.13 -6.25 15.59
CA HIS A 112 8.72 -4.99 16.03
C HIS A 112 7.64 -3.99 16.49
N PHE A 113 7.61 -3.71 17.81
CA PHE A 113 6.51 -2.98 18.47
C PHE A 113 6.54 -1.45 18.33
N ALA A 114 7.54 -0.87 17.67
CA ALA A 114 7.77 0.58 17.72
C ALA A 114 6.62 1.43 17.12
N ALA A 115 5.81 0.89 16.20
CA ALA A 115 4.63 1.58 15.68
C ALA A 115 3.56 0.59 15.17
N PRO A 116 2.25 0.90 15.34
CA PRO A 116 1.18 0.09 14.77
C PRO A 116 1.23 0.12 13.25
N ARG A 117 1.17 -1.06 12.63
CA ARG A 117 1.23 -1.24 11.17
C ARG A 117 0.03 -2.07 10.73
N THR A 118 -0.72 -1.56 9.75
CA THR A 118 -1.83 -2.29 9.13
C THR A 118 -1.44 -2.65 7.71
N TRP A 119 -1.48 -3.93 7.38
CA TRP A 119 -1.21 -4.45 6.04
C TRP A 119 -2.53 -4.88 5.40
N ILE A 120 -2.83 -4.35 4.22
CA ILE A 120 -4.03 -4.64 3.46
C ILE A 120 -3.60 -5.12 2.08
N TRP A 121 -3.92 -6.37 1.75
CA TRP A 121 -3.73 -6.89 0.42
C TRP A 121 -4.83 -6.35 -0.49
N GLU A 122 -4.44 -5.59 -1.52
CA GLU A 122 -5.38 -5.03 -2.50
C GLU A 122 -5.52 -5.95 -3.72
N LYS A 123 -4.45 -6.69 -4.05
CA LYS A 123 -4.41 -7.64 -5.16
C LYS A 123 -3.44 -8.77 -4.83
N LEU A 124 -3.92 -10.00 -4.95
CA LEU A 124 -3.13 -11.22 -4.78
C LEU A 124 -3.54 -12.24 -5.83
N PRO A 125 -2.65 -13.16 -6.22
CA PRO A 125 -3.03 -14.37 -6.92
C PRO A 125 -4.14 -15.12 -6.15
N PRO A 126 -5.17 -15.67 -6.83
CA PRO A 126 -6.30 -16.34 -6.19
C PRO A 126 -5.90 -17.35 -5.10
N GLU A 127 -4.88 -18.16 -5.39
CA GLU A 127 -4.36 -19.22 -4.53
C GLU A 127 -3.66 -18.71 -3.25
N ARG A 128 -3.35 -17.41 -3.16
CA ARG A 128 -2.62 -16.81 -2.04
C ARG A 128 -3.49 -16.07 -1.05
N TRP A 129 -4.76 -15.81 -1.38
CA TRP A 129 -5.67 -15.06 -0.50
C TRP A 129 -5.84 -15.73 0.86
N GLY A 130 -6.09 -17.05 0.90
CA GLY A 130 -6.27 -17.78 2.16
C GLY A 130 -5.04 -17.80 3.06
N GLU A 131 -3.84 -17.79 2.49
CA GLU A 131 -2.57 -17.82 3.23
C GLU A 131 -2.23 -16.45 3.82
N LEU A 132 -2.33 -15.39 3.01
CA LEU A 132 -1.74 -14.08 3.34
C LEU A 132 -2.74 -13.06 3.87
N ALA A 133 -4.01 -13.23 3.50
CA ALA A 133 -5.13 -12.40 3.92
C ALA A 133 -6.21 -13.32 4.51
N PRO A 134 -5.90 -14.06 5.60
CA PRO A 134 -6.90 -14.91 6.24
C PRO A 134 -8.11 -14.03 6.56
N SER A 135 -9.30 -14.54 6.25
CA SER A 135 -10.48 -13.69 6.25
C SER A 135 -10.64 -13.08 7.64
N PRO A 136 -10.78 -11.74 7.76
CA PRO A 136 -11.10 -11.13 9.04
C PRO A 136 -12.37 -11.73 9.63
N THR A 137 -13.18 -12.37 8.78
CA THR A 137 -14.44 -12.96 9.18
C THR A 137 -14.36 -14.43 9.62
N ASP A 138 -13.16 -15.02 9.66
CA ASP A 138 -12.93 -16.33 10.27
C ASP A 138 -12.91 -16.29 11.81
N ASP A 139 -12.99 -15.11 12.40
CA ASP A 139 -13.14 -14.96 13.83
C ASP A 139 -14.59 -15.22 14.28
N ARG A 140 -14.74 -15.67 15.53
CA ARG A 140 -16.04 -16.06 16.09
C ARG A 140 -17.04 -14.91 16.13
N LEU A 141 -16.60 -13.67 16.35
CA LEU A 141 -17.48 -12.50 16.42
C LEU A 141 -18.05 -12.19 15.03
N SER A 142 -17.19 -12.13 14.01
CA SER A 142 -17.64 -11.86 12.64
C SER A 142 -18.62 -12.90 12.12
N ARG A 143 -18.41 -14.19 12.40
CA ARG A 143 -19.38 -15.25 12.07
C ARG A 143 -20.73 -15.01 12.74
N ARG A 144 -20.74 -14.74 14.05
CA ARG A 144 -21.99 -14.47 14.79
C ARG A 144 -22.72 -13.22 14.30
N THR A 145 -21.98 -12.17 13.95
CA THR A 145 -22.56 -10.97 13.34
C THR A 145 -23.20 -11.31 12.00
N ARG A 146 -22.55 -12.12 11.15
CA ARG A 146 -23.16 -12.55 9.90
C ARG A 146 -24.39 -13.43 10.13
N ASP A 147 -24.32 -14.45 10.98
CA ASP A 147 -25.47 -15.32 11.25
C ASP A 147 -26.68 -14.53 11.75
N ALA A 148 -26.45 -13.45 12.50
CA ALA A 148 -27.51 -12.59 13.03
C ALA A 148 -28.12 -11.64 11.98
N PHE A 149 -27.32 -11.12 11.04
CA PHE A 149 -27.73 -10.04 10.13
C PHE A 149 -27.82 -10.44 8.65
N ASP A 150 -27.24 -11.56 8.25
CA ASP A 150 -27.31 -12.16 6.90
C ASP A 150 -27.36 -13.71 6.97
N PRO A 151 -28.39 -14.28 7.61
CA PRO A 151 -28.52 -15.74 7.78
C PRO A 151 -28.70 -16.50 6.46
N MET A 152 -29.10 -15.81 5.38
CA MET A 152 -29.28 -16.39 4.05
C MET A 152 -28.05 -16.22 3.15
N HIS A 153 -26.96 -15.64 3.67
CA HIS A 153 -25.68 -15.48 2.99
C HIS A 153 -25.86 -14.78 1.62
N ILE A 154 -26.69 -13.73 1.59
CA ILE A 154 -27.01 -12.95 0.39
C ILE A 154 -25.90 -11.93 0.13
N LEU A 155 -25.32 -11.36 1.18
CA LEU A 155 -24.30 -10.32 1.08
C LEU A 155 -22.90 -10.93 0.98
N ASN A 156 -22.06 -10.36 0.11
CA ASN A 156 -20.63 -10.67 -0.01
C ASN A 156 -20.33 -12.19 -0.07
N ARG A 157 -21.02 -12.90 -0.96
CA ARG A 157 -20.77 -14.35 -1.16
C ARG A 157 -19.30 -14.62 -1.42
N GLY A 158 -18.75 -15.59 -0.70
CA GLY A 158 -17.36 -16.03 -0.84
C GLY A 158 -16.35 -15.42 0.13
N ILE A 159 -16.69 -14.36 0.88
CA ILE A 159 -15.73 -13.76 1.84
C ILE A 159 -15.44 -14.67 3.05
N PHE A 160 -16.27 -15.71 3.26
CA PHE A 160 -16.10 -16.73 4.30
C PHE A 160 -15.70 -18.10 3.72
N GLY A 161 -15.22 -18.16 2.47
CA GLY A 161 -14.69 -19.39 1.89
C GLY A 161 -15.73 -20.40 1.39
N GLU A 162 -17.02 -20.06 1.39
CA GLU A 162 -18.15 -20.95 1.04
C GLU A 162 -18.21 -21.37 -0.44
N GLY A 163 -17.38 -20.78 -1.29
CA GLY A 163 -17.34 -21.03 -2.74
C GLY A 163 -16.17 -21.89 -3.22
N ALA A 164 -15.31 -22.39 -2.32
CA ALA A 164 -14.22 -23.29 -2.67
C ALA A 164 -14.65 -24.75 -2.44
N ALA A 165 -15.44 -25.28 -3.39
CA ALA A 165 -15.76 -26.70 -3.50
C ALA A 165 -15.45 -27.16 -4.93
#